data_AF-A0A6B2G5N9-F1
#
_entry.id   AF-A0A6B2G5N9-F1
#
_cell.length_a   1.000
_cell.length_b   1.000
_cell.length_c   1.000
_cell.angle_alpha   90.00
_cell.angle_beta   90.00
_cell.angle_gamma   90.00
#
_symmetry.space_group_name_H-M   'P 1'
#
loop_
_entity.id
_entity.type
_entity.pdbx_description
1 polymer ?
#
loop_
_entity_poly.entity_id
_entity_poly.type
_entity_poly.pdbx_seq_one_letter_code
_entity_poly.pdbx_strand_id
1 'polypeptide(L)'
;KTQIFFSSIVRCFPYYVRFMQCLRRFYDFYCAKRIDFAHIFNAVKYFSSIVVIILTAIASVKENEMGLFWSSLAARFLLITYLSFWDLWIDWSFFGTPDQLKSCRLGWSLRNNILYSSRFVYYLAMIQNIVVRYVSILPTILNKIIGNKHKIILIYI
;
A
#
# COMPACT_ATOMS: atom_id res chain seq x y z
N LYS A 1 22.16 1.20 13.04
CA LYS A 1 22.16 0.38 11.79
C LYS A 1 21.42 -0.95 12.00
N THR A 2 21.84 -1.82 12.93
CA THR A 2 21.17 -3.12 13.21
C THR A 2 19.68 -3.02 13.49
N GLN A 3 19.26 -2.07 14.32
CA GLN A 3 17.84 -1.83 14.63
C GLN A 3 17.01 -1.44 13.40
N ILE A 4 17.58 -0.67 12.47
CA ILE A 4 16.91 -0.26 11.22
C ILE A 4 16.68 -1.50 10.36
N PHE A 5 17.71 -2.33 10.17
CA PHE A 5 17.59 -3.56 9.39
C PHE A 5 16.57 -4.54 9.99
N PHE A 6 16.63 -4.78 11.30
CA PHE A 6 15.66 -5.65 11.97
C PHE A 6 14.22 -5.16 11.79
N SER A 7 13.96 -3.87 12.05
CA SER A 7 12.63 -3.29 11.86
C SER A 7 12.14 -3.39 10.41
N SER A 8 13.02 -3.23 9.43
CA SER A 8 12.68 -3.36 8.01
C SER A 8 12.34 -4.80 7.62
N ILE A 9 13.05 -5.79 8.16
CA ILE A 9 12.74 -7.22 7.93
C ILE A 9 11.35 -7.55 8.47
N VAL A 10 11.06 -7.13 9.71
CA VAL A 10 9.75 -7.32 10.35
C VAL A 10 8.64 -6.67 9.51
N ARG A 11 8.87 -5.45 9.01
CA ARG A 11 7.92 -4.75 8.13
C ARG A 11 7.74 -5.43 6.78
N CYS A 12 8.79 -5.99 6.18
CA CYS A 12 8.71 -6.69 4.90
C CYS A 12 7.93 -8.01 4.99
N PHE A 13 7.96 -8.69 6.15
CA PHE A 13 7.38 -10.01 6.32
C PHE A 13 5.91 -10.14 5.88
N PRO A 14 4.95 -9.30 6.34
CA PRO A 14 3.56 -9.41 5.89
C PRO A 14 3.40 -9.19 4.39
N TYR A 15 4.17 -8.26 3.80
CA TYR A 15 4.14 -8.01 2.35
C TYR A 15 4.72 -9.18 1.56
N TYR A 16 5.79 -9.81 2.06
CA TYR A 16 6.38 -10.99 1.43
C TYR A 16 5.38 -12.15 1.40
N VAL A 17 4.72 -12.44 2.52
CA VAL A 17 3.68 -13.49 2.58
C VAL A 17 2.57 -13.20 1.56
N ARG A 18 2.08 -11.96 1.48
CA ARG A 18 1.04 -11.57 0.52
C ARG A 18 1.52 -11.64 -0.93
N PHE A 19 2.75 -11.25 -1.20
CA PHE A 19 3.37 -11.37 -2.51
C PHE A 19 3.40 -12.83 -2.99
N MET A 20 3.92 -13.74 -2.14
CA MET A 20 3.98 -15.17 -2.47
C MET A 20 2.59 -15.78 -2.67
N GLN A 21 1.61 -15.36 -1.87
CA GLN A 21 0.21 -15.77 -2.06
C GLN A 21 -0.35 -15.29 -3.41
N CYS A 22 -0.05 -14.06 -3.83
CA CYS A 22 -0.49 -13.53 -5.11
C CYS A 22 0.16 -14.24 -6.29
N LEU A 23 1.46 -14.56 -6.21
CA LEU A 23 2.14 -15.36 -7.23
C LEU A 23 1.54 -16.76 -7.36
N ARG A 24 1.27 -17.42 -6.22
CA ARG A 24 0.62 -18.73 -6.22
C ARG A 24 -0.76 -18.67 -6.88
N ARG A 25 -1.61 -17.72 -6.48
CA ARG A 25 -2.94 -17.57 -7.10
C ARG A 25 -2.87 -17.27 -8.58
N PHE A 26 -1.93 -16.43 -9.00
CA PHE A 26 -1.72 -16.18 -10.41
C PHE A 26 -1.36 -17.46 -11.18
N TYR A 27 -0.46 -18.28 -10.63
CA TYR A 27 -0.11 -19.58 -11.19
C TYR A 27 -1.32 -20.53 -11.26
N ASP A 28 -2.11 -20.63 -10.18
CA ASP A 28 -3.30 -21.48 -10.13
C ASP A 28 -4.33 -21.08 -11.21
N PHE A 29 -4.56 -19.77 -11.41
CA PHE A 29 -5.44 -19.25 -12.45
C PHE A 29 -4.89 -19.50 -13.87
N TYR A 30 -3.58 -19.33 -14.05
CA TYR A 30 -2.89 -19.63 -15.30
C TYR A 30 -3.03 -21.12 -15.68
N CYS A 31 -2.82 -22.03 -14.74
CA CYS A 31 -3.02 -23.47 -14.93
C CYS A 31 -4.48 -23.81 -15.25
N ALA A 32 -5.44 -23.11 -14.64
CA ALA A 32 -6.87 -23.26 -14.92
C ALA A 32 -7.32 -22.56 -16.23
N LYS A 33 -6.40 -21.98 -17.02
CA LYS A 33 -6.67 -21.18 -18.23
C LYS A 33 -7.67 -20.03 -17.99
N ARG A 34 -7.68 -19.47 -16.77
CA ARG A 34 -8.47 -18.29 -16.40
C ARG A 34 -7.55 -17.09 -16.31
N ILE A 35 -7.88 -16.01 -17.03
CA ILE A 35 -7.09 -14.79 -17.02
C ILE A 35 -7.66 -13.84 -15.95
N ASP A 36 -6.98 -13.75 -14.81
CA ASP A 36 -7.24 -12.74 -13.77
C ASP A 36 -5.96 -11.94 -13.46
N PHE A 37 -5.90 -10.73 -14.00
CA PHE A 37 -4.77 -9.83 -13.81
C PHE A 37 -4.75 -9.16 -12.43
N ALA A 38 -5.83 -9.21 -11.66
CA ALA A 38 -5.88 -8.61 -10.32
C ALA A 38 -4.84 -9.25 -9.38
N HIS A 39 -4.53 -10.53 -9.56
CA HIS A 39 -3.48 -11.20 -8.79
C HIS A 39 -2.08 -10.71 -9.12
N ILE A 40 -1.79 -10.42 -10.39
CA ILE A 40 -0.49 -9.83 -10.80
C ILE A 40 -0.38 -8.41 -10.25
N PHE A 41 -1.40 -7.57 -10.42
CA PHE A 41 -1.34 -6.20 -9.90
C PHE A 41 -1.17 -6.18 -8.39
N ASN A 42 -1.83 -7.09 -7.66
CA ASN A 42 -1.58 -7.26 -6.23
C ASN A 42 -0.16 -7.75 -5.92
N ALA A 43 0.41 -8.67 -6.71
CA ALA A 43 1.80 -9.09 -6.54
C ALA A 43 2.77 -7.91 -6.71
N VAL A 44 2.59 -7.11 -7.77
CA VAL A 44 3.38 -5.88 -8.00
C VAL A 44 3.24 -4.92 -6.81
N LYS A 45 2.01 -4.70 -6.34
CA LYS A 45 1.72 -3.86 -5.16
C LYS A 45 2.54 -4.26 -3.92
N TYR A 46 2.52 -5.53 -3.58
CA TYR A 46 3.23 -6.04 -2.40
C TYR A 46 4.75 -6.04 -2.60
N PHE A 47 5.22 -6.36 -3.81
CA PHE A 47 6.64 -6.30 -4.15
C PHE A 47 7.19 -4.86 -4.07
N SER A 48 6.49 -3.89 -4.67
CA SER A 48 6.86 -2.46 -4.60
C SER A 48 6.91 -1.96 -3.15
N SER A 49 6.04 -2.48 -2.28
CA SER A 49 6.06 -2.16 -0.85
C SER A 49 7.35 -2.63 -0.17
N ILE A 50 7.81 -3.85 -0.47
CA ILE A 50 9.10 -4.39 0.03
C ILE A 50 10.26 -3.52 -0.47
N VAL A 51 10.29 -3.19 -1.77
CA VAL A 51 11.34 -2.35 -2.36
C VAL A 51 11.42 -0.99 -1.67
N VAL A 52 10.30 -0.31 -1.46
CA VAL A 52 10.26 0.99 -0.77
C VAL A 52 10.72 0.90 0.68
N ILE A 53 10.36 -0.17 1.40
CA ILE A 53 10.85 -0.41 2.77
C ILE A 53 12.38 -0.54 2.78
N ILE A 54 12.96 -1.32 1.85
CA ILE A 54 14.41 -1.50 1.72
C ILE A 54 15.09 -0.19 1.35
N LEU A 55 14.59 0.54 0.35
CA LEU A 55 15.15 1.84 -0.06
C LEU A 55 15.13 2.85 1.09
N THR A 56 14.04 2.91 1.85
CA THR A 56 13.92 3.79 3.03
C THR A 56 14.93 3.39 4.11
N ALA A 57 15.16 2.08 4.31
CA ALA A 57 16.15 1.59 5.27
C ALA A 57 17.58 1.99 4.88
N ILE A 58 17.93 1.84 3.60
CA ILE A 58 19.26 2.23 3.08
C ILE A 58 19.43 3.75 3.20
N ALA A 59 18.41 4.55 2.81
CA ALA A 59 18.42 6.00 2.96
C ALA A 59 18.62 6.44 4.43
N SER A 60 18.02 5.71 5.37
CA SER A 60 18.16 5.98 6.81
C SER A 60 19.55 5.62 7.35
N VAL A 61 20.28 4.71 6.70
CA VAL A 61 21.66 4.35 7.10
C VAL A 61 22.69 5.31 6.50
N LYS A 62 22.40 5.87 5.32
CA LYS A 62 23.24 6.83 4.61
C LYS A 62 22.74 8.27 4.81
N GLU A 63 22.70 8.74 6.05
CA GLU A 63 22.07 10.01 6.42
C GLU A 63 22.64 11.26 5.71
N ASN A 64 23.91 11.21 5.29
CA ASN A 64 24.60 12.27 4.54
C ASN A 64 24.23 12.31 3.05
N GLU A 65 23.61 11.25 2.51
CA GLU A 65 23.22 11.14 1.11
C GLU A 65 21.83 11.75 0.89
N MET A 66 21.76 13.08 0.75
CA MET A 66 20.49 13.78 0.55
C MET A 66 19.72 13.28 -0.69
N GLY A 67 20.41 12.97 -1.78
CA GLY A 67 19.78 12.43 -2.99
C GLY A 67 19.01 11.13 -2.70
N LEU A 68 19.63 10.22 -1.95
CA LEU A 68 19.00 8.94 -1.59
C LEU A 68 17.79 9.12 -0.68
N PHE A 69 17.85 10.07 0.25
CA PHE A 69 16.69 10.44 1.07
C PHE A 69 15.52 10.89 0.21
N TRP A 70 15.72 11.88 -0.67
CA TRP A 70 14.66 12.41 -1.53
C TRP A 70 14.12 11.38 -2.52
N SER A 71 14.98 10.53 -3.10
CA SER A 71 14.54 9.42 -3.94
C SER A 71 13.69 8.41 -3.18
N SER A 72 14.07 8.06 -1.94
CA SER A 72 13.28 7.15 -1.11
C SER A 72 11.92 7.75 -0.70
N LEU A 73 11.88 9.07 -0.44
CA LEU A 73 10.66 9.78 -0.12
C LEU A 73 9.71 9.85 -1.33
N ALA A 74 10.24 10.16 -2.51
CA ALA A 74 9.48 10.16 -3.76
C ALA A 74 8.93 8.76 -4.07
N ALA A 75 9.75 7.71 -3.95
CA ALA A 75 9.30 6.33 -4.15
C ALA A 75 8.17 5.94 -3.18
N ARG A 76 8.27 6.36 -1.91
CA ARG A 76 7.23 6.14 -0.90
C ARG A 76 5.94 6.90 -1.21
N PHE A 77 6.04 8.14 -1.67
CA PHE A 77 4.90 8.95 -2.08
C PHE A 77 4.17 8.35 -3.28
N LEU A 78 4.92 7.93 -4.31
CA LEU A 78 4.36 7.25 -5.49
C LEU A 78 3.67 5.94 -5.11
N LEU A 79 4.30 5.14 -4.24
CA LEU A 79 3.69 3.90 -3.73
C LEU A 79 2.38 4.19 -3.00
N ILE A 80 2.35 5.13 -2.05
CA ILE A 80 1.12 5.47 -1.31
C ILE A 80 0.02 5.96 -2.26
N THR A 81 0.38 6.71 -3.29
CA THR A 81 -0.56 7.17 -4.32
C THR A 81 -1.14 5.99 -5.10
N TYR A 82 -0.29 5.07 -5.55
CA TYR A 82 -0.73 3.84 -6.21
C TYR A 82 -1.64 2.98 -5.31
N LEU A 83 -1.28 2.79 -4.04
CA LEU A 83 -2.07 2.05 -3.06
C LEU A 83 -3.44 2.71 -2.82
N SER A 84 -3.45 4.03 -2.64
CA SER A 84 -4.69 4.78 -2.39
C SER A 84 -5.61 4.76 -3.60
N PHE A 85 -5.05 4.89 -4.79
CA PHE A 85 -5.79 4.76 -6.03
C PHE A 85 -6.38 3.36 -6.20
N TRP A 86 -5.60 2.32 -5.93
CA TRP A 86 -6.07 0.93 -5.97
C TRP A 86 -7.21 0.71 -4.98
N ASP A 87 -7.05 1.15 -3.74
CA ASP A 87 -8.08 1.02 -2.71
C ASP A 87 -9.36 1.72 -3.20
N LEU A 88 -9.28 2.98 -3.65
CA LEU A 88 -10.43 3.74 -4.14
C LEU A 88 -11.15 3.06 -5.31
N TRP A 89 -10.40 2.61 -6.30
CA TRP A 89 -10.98 2.05 -7.52
C TRP A 89 -11.46 0.62 -7.31
N ILE A 90 -10.59 -0.27 -6.84
CA ILE A 90 -10.86 -1.70 -6.80
C ILE A 90 -11.57 -2.09 -5.51
N ASP A 91 -11.03 -1.71 -4.35
CA ASP A 91 -11.52 -2.23 -3.07
C ASP A 91 -12.81 -1.51 -2.62
N TRP A 92 -12.87 -0.19 -2.85
CA TRP A 92 -13.98 0.69 -2.52
C TRP A 92 -14.92 0.96 -3.70
N SER A 93 -14.59 0.52 -4.92
CA SER A 93 -15.47 0.68 -6.10
C SER A 93 -15.96 2.12 -6.32
N PHE A 94 -15.20 3.13 -5.88
CA PHE A 94 -15.68 4.51 -5.80
C PHE A 94 -16.01 5.08 -7.18
N PHE A 95 -15.22 4.71 -8.20
CA PHE A 95 -15.41 5.09 -9.60
C PHE A 95 -16.24 4.07 -10.41
N GLY A 96 -16.82 3.06 -9.74
CA GLY A 96 -17.34 1.86 -10.39
C GLY A 96 -16.21 0.89 -10.75
N THR A 97 -16.36 -0.38 -10.40
CA THR A 97 -15.38 -1.40 -10.84
C THR A 97 -15.58 -1.70 -12.33
N PRO A 98 -14.53 -2.17 -13.03
CA PRO A 98 -14.67 -2.66 -14.41
C PRO A 98 -15.76 -3.72 -14.59
N ASP A 99 -15.99 -4.55 -13.56
CA ASP A 99 -17.04 -5.58 -13.56
C ASP A 99 -18.45 -5.00 -13.33
N GLN A 100 -18.59 -3.93 -12.54
CA GLN A 100 -19.84 -3.17 -12.43
C GLN A 100 -20.14 -2.36 -13.69
N LEU A 101 -19.12 -1.87 -14.40
CA LEU A 101 -19.26 -1.19 -15.69
C LEU A 101 -19.62 -2.17 -16.83
N LYS A 102 -19.23 -3.45 -16.73
CA LYS A 102 -19.63 -4.52 -17.67
C LYS A 102 -21.02 -5.11 -17.40
N SER A 103 -21.50 -5.07 -16.15
CA SER A 103 -22.76 -5.70 -15.73
C SER A 103 -23.99 -4.79 -15.82
N CYS A 104 -23.99 -3.78 -16.68
CA CYS A 104 -25.17 -2.96 -17.03
C CYS A 104 -26.25 -3.74 -17.82
N ARG A 105 -26.56 -4.98 -17.42
CA ARG A 105 -27.80 -5.69 -17.71
C ARG A 105 -28.28 -6.30 -16.39
N LEU A 106 -29.34 -5.70 -15.85
CA LEU A 106 -30.05 -6.02 -14.61
C LEU A 106 -29.41 -5.54 -13.30
N GLY A 107 -29.84 -4.34 -12.88
CA GLY A 107 -29.90 -3.95 -11.47
C GLY A 107 -28.66 -3.25 -10.95
N TRP A 108 -28.85 -2.05 -10.42
CA TRP A 108 -27.89 -1.24 -9.68
C TRP A 108 -27.49 -1.90 -8.34
N SER A 109 -26.91 -3.10 -8.37
CA SER A 109 -26.38 -3.70 -7.16
C SER A 109 -24.93 -3.26 -6.95
N LEU A 110 -24.79 -2.20 -6.14
CA LEU A 110 -23.70 -2.12 -5.17
C LEU A 110 -23.49 -3.53 -4.61
N ARG A 111 -22.26 -4.04 -4.64
CA ARG A 111 -21.85 -5.32 -4.04
C ARG A 111 -22.82 -5.75 -2.93
N ASN A 112 -23.49 -6.89 -3.07
CA ASN A 112 -24.56 -7.36 -2.16
C ASN A 112 -24.14 -7.42 -0.67
N ASN A 113 -22.84 -7.33 -0.36
CA ASN A 113 -22.28 -7.25 0.98
C ASN A 113 -21.38 -6.00 1.11
N ILE A 114 -21.97 -4.83 1.35
CA ILE A 114 -21.22 -3.66 1.83
C ILE A 114 -20.75 -4.00 3.26
N LEU A 115 -19.46 -3.83 3.54
CA LEU A 115 -18.87 -4.19 4.84
C LEU A 115 -19.51 -3.39 5.99
N TYR A 116 -19.98 -2.18 5.71
CA TYR A 116 -20.65 -1.29 6.64
C TYR A 116 -22.11 -1.07 6.23
N SER A 117 -23.03 -1.32 7.16
CA SER A 117 -24.47 -1.09 6.94
C SER A 117 -24.80 0.40 6.74
N SER A 118 -24.04 1.30 7.38
CA SER A 118 -24.21 2.75 7.25
C SER A 118 -23.33 3.34 6.14
N ARG A 119 -23.97 4.07 5.20
CA ARG A 119 -23.27 4.80 4.12
C ARG A 119 -22.30 5.86 4.67
N PHE A 120 -22.65 6.49 5.79
CA PHE A 120 -21.77 7.48 6.42
C PHE A 120 -20.47 6.84 6.91
N VAL A 121 -20.57 5.71 7.61
CA VAL A 121 -19.40 4.95 8.11
C VAL A 121 -18.55 4.45 6.94
N TYR A 122 -19.18 4.03 5.84
CA TYR A 122 -18.49 3.62 4.62
C TYR A 122 -17.58 4.72 4.05
N TYR A 123 -18.11 5.94 3.83
CA TYR A 123 -17.31 7.05 3.30
C TYR A 123 -16.28 7.56 4.32
N LEU A 124 -16.60 7.57 5.61
CA LEU A 124 -15.62 7.91 6.65
C LEU A 124 -14.43 6.95 6.66
N ALA A 125 -14.68 5.64 6.60
CA ALA A 125 -13.61 4.64 6.57
C ALA A 125 -12.73 4.77 5.32
N MET A 126 -13.33 5.09 4.17
CA MET A 126 -12.62 5.36 2.93
C MET A 126 -11.68 6.57 3.04
N ILE A 127 -12.19 7.71 3.53
CA ILE A 127 -11.41 8.93 3.73
C ILE A 127 -10.29 8.68 4.75
N GLN A 128 -10.63 8.06 5.88
CA GLN A 128 -9.66 7.72 6.93
C GLN A 128 -8.52 6.85 6.40
N ASN A 129 -8.82 5.84 5.59
CA ASN A 129 -7.80 4.98 4.99
C ASN A 129 -6.78 5.77 4.16
N ILE A 130 -7.24 6.73 3.35
CA ILE A 130 -6.35 7.58 2.55
C ILE A 130 -5.54 8.52 3.45
N VAL A 131 -6.20 9.22 4.37
CA VAL A 131 -5.55 10.19 5.27
C VAL A 131 -4.42 9.53 6.08
N VAL A 132 -4.69 8.37 6.69
CA VAL A 132 -3.69 7.64 7.48
C VAL A 132 -2.47 7.25 6.63
N ARG A 133 -2.68 6.80 5.38
CA ARG A 133 -1.57 6.44 4.48
C ARG A 133 -0.65 7.63 4.21
N TYR A 134 -1.18 8.80 3.88
CA TYR A 134 -0.37 10.00 3.60
C TYR A 134 0.27 10.57 4.86
N VAL A 135 -0.45 10.58 5.99
CA VAL A 135 0.09 11.01 7.29
C VAL A 135 1.30 10.17 7.72
N SER A 136 1.36 8.89 7.33
CA SER A 136 2.51 8.01 7.62
C SER A 136 3.86 8.51 7.09
N ILE A 137 3.87 9.46 6.13
CA ILE A 137 5.10 10.04 5.57
C ILE A 137 5.69 11.09 6.53
N LEU A 138 4.84 11.82 7.26
CA LEU A 138 5.24 12.96 8.09
C LEU A 138 6.38 12.65 9.08
N PRO A 139 6.38 11.51 9.81
CA PRO A 139 7.48 11.18 10.71
C PRO A 139 8.85 11.14 10.02
N THR A 140 8.89 10.67 8.77
CA THR A 140 10.15 10.58 8.00
C THR A 140 10.70 11.97 7.69
N ILE A 141 9.81 12.92 7.35
CA ILE A 141 10.18 14.30 7.04
C ILE A 141 10.58 15.04 8.32
N LEU A 142 9.78 14.93 9.39
CA LEU A 142 10.04 15.59 10.67
C LEU A 142 11.36 15.13 11.28
N ASN A 143 11.66 13.84 11.25
CA ASN A 143 12.94 13.31 11.75
C ASN A 143 14.15 13.88 10.98
N LYS A 144 14.00 14.16 9.67
CA LYS A 144 15.05 14.79 8.85
C LYS A 144 15.23 16.27 9.18
N ILE A 145 14.14 17.01 9.45
CA ILE A 145 14.16 18.45 9.72
C ILE A 145 14.62 18.76 11.16
N ILE A 146 14.05 18.07 12.15
CA ILE A 146 14.24 18.40 13.57
C ILE A 146 15.60 17.87 14.10
N GLY A 147 16.21 16.93 13.38
CA GLY A 147 17.44 16.29 13.81
C GLY A 147 17.20 15.27 14.94
N ASN A 148 17.98 14.20 14.93
CA ASN A 148 17.72 12.92 15.58
C ASN A 148 17.93 12.93 17.13
N LYS A 149 17.47 13.96 17.86
CA LYS A 149 17.67 14.05 19.33
C LYS A 149 16.61 13.31 20.15
N HIS A 150 15.42 13.13 19.58
CA HIS A 150 14.43 12.19 20.12
C HIS A 150 14.12 11.22 19.00
N LYS A 151 14.51 9.94 19.16
CA LYS A 151 13.90 8.86 18.39
C LYS A 151 12.44 8.81 18.78
N ILE A 152 11.63 9.70 18.20
CA ILE A 152 10.19 9.55 18.24
C ILE A 152 9.94 8.30 17.42
N ILE A 153 9.64 7.22 18.12
CA ILE A 153 9.17 5.97 17.57
C ILE A 153 7.76 6.24 17.02
N LEU A 154 7.70 6.96 15.91
CA LEU A 154 6.53 7.04 15.03
C LEU A 154 6.71 6.00 13.92
N ILE A 155 7.13 4.80 14.32
CA ILE A 155 7.18 3.59 13.50
C ILE A 155 6.17 2.61 14.10
N TYR A 156 4.90 3.03 14.23
CA TYR A 156 3.82 2.16 14.72
C TYR A 156 2.48 2.33 13.99
N ILE A 157 2.50 2.90 12.78
CA ILE A 157 1.33 2.84 11.88
C ILE A 157 1.82 2.57 10.46
#